data_AF-A0A841MKU4-F1
#
_entry.id   AF-A0A841MKU4-F1
#
_cell.length_a   1.000
_cell.length_b   1.000
_cell.length_c   1.000
_cell.angle_alpha   90.00
_cell.angle_beta   90.00
_cell.angle_gamma   90.00
#
_symmetry.space_group_name_H-M   'P 1'
#
loop_
_entity.id
_entity.type
_entity.pdbx_description
1 polymer ?
#
loop_
_entity_poly.entity_id
_entity_poly.type
_entity_poly.pdbx_seq_one_letter_code
_entity_poly.pdbx_strand_id
1 'polypeptide(L)'
;MEQYLQTAIGIFVSVFLFILGYRQTIGARKERVKTCNEKLIETILRRIILEKYNPKKDDVKRLIEGKARDYKVKQKDLLSEDQILNTIYTRIFENDLISQEQRDENIERLSALFVVEKKQINQDLDISFLNNKDRTRKFINTITILLAFISTTVGVLVVSFDSVFSVDKIFDSNILVTVLGSIAAIITVYTFLRVKDYQESSEEVDLPKNPYRDHVKFEREVVLQLKKLNIETIIPNSKDVGFDLIAIINGEKVAVEIKYWRLRPPFVFLRQVLNRLKSSMDKERITRGLVVTNDKFGLDEKLKIEDNIDIIDIKELKTLKK
;
A
#
# COMPACT_ATOMS: atom_id res chain seq x y z
N MET A 1 -33.55 13.66 38.25
CA MET A 1 -32.09 13.68 38.44
C MET A 1 -31.52 12.26 38.53
N GLU A 2 -32.04 11.40 39.41
CA GLU A 2 -31.58 10.01 39.56
C GLU A 2 -31.70 9.16 38.28
N GLN A 3 -32.78 9.32 37.51
CA GLN A 3 -32.99 8.57 36.26
C GLN A 3 -31.98 8.94 35.15
N TYR A 4 -31.62 10.22 35.01
CA TYR A 4 -30.59 10.65 34.07
C TYR A 4 -29.21 10.11 34.47
N LEU A 5 -28.94 10.04 35.77
CA LEU A 5 -27.71 9.45 36.30
C LEU A 5 -27.65 7.94 36.01
N GLN A 6 -28.74 7.21 36.20
CA GLN A 6 -28.84 5.78 35.90
C GLN A 6 -28.65 5.51 34.38
N THR A 7 -29.24 6.34 33.53
CA THR A 7 -29.08 6.29 32.06
C THR A 7 -27.62 6.49 31.66
N ALA A 8 -26.96 7.52 32.21
CA ALA A 8 -25.56 7.81 31.94
C ALA A 8 -24.63 6.67 32.37
N ILE A 9 -24.89 6.07 33.55
CA ILE A 9 -24.15 4.91 34.05
C ILE A 9 -24.33 3.70 33.11
N GLY A 10 -25.54 3.43 32.65
CA GLY A 10 -25.83 2.34 31.71
C GLY A 10 -25.08 2.47 30.39
N ILE A 11 -25.06 3.68 29.81
CA ILE A 11 -24.30 3.98 28.58
C ILE A 11 -22.80 3.78 28.83
N PHE A 12 -22.28 4.30 29.95
CA PHE A 12 -20.86 4.19 30.30
C PHE A 12 -20.41 2.73 30.45
N VAL A 13 -21.18 1.91 31.18
CA VAL A 13 -20.89 0.48 31.36
C VAL A 13 -20.91 -0.26 30.02
N SER A 14 -21.88 0.05 29.15
CA SER A 14 -21.99 -0.56 27.82
C SER A 14 -20.77 -0.24 26.94
N VAL A 15 -20.33 1.02 26.93
CA VAL A 15 -19.11 1.44 26.22
C VAL A 15 -17.87 0.77 26.82
N PHE A 16 -17.77 0.69 28.14
CA PHE A 16 -16.64 0.06 28.82
C PHE A 16 -16.51 -1.43 28.47
N LEU A 17 -17.62 -2.19 28.56
CA LEU A 17 -17.65 -3.60 28.18
C LEU A 17 -17.32 -3.81 26.69
N PHE A 18 -17.83 -2.93 25.82
CA PHE A 18 -17.50 -2.94 24.41
C PHE A 18 -15.99 -2.75 24.16
N ILE A 19 -15.36 -1.77 24.82
CA ILE A 19 -13.91 -1.52 24.69
C ILE A 19 -13.11 -2.74 25.16
N LEU A 20 -13.49 -3.35 26.28
CA LEU A 20 -12.85 -4.57 26.78
C LEU A 20 -12.98 -5.72 25.78
N GLY A 21 -14.19 -5.97 25.26
CA GLY A 21 -14.44 -7.01 24.25
C GLY A 21 -13.68 -6.75 22.94
N TYR A 22 -13.62 -5.50 22.49
CA TYR A 22 -12.87 -5.09 21.30
C TYR A 22 -11.36 -5.38 21.45
N ARG A 23 -10.79 -4.99 22.60
CA ARG A 23 -9.37 -5.22 22.90
C ARG A 23 -9.04 -6.71 22.98
N GLN A 24 -9.92 -7.50 23.59
CA GLN A 24 -9.74 -8.95 23.72
C GLN A 24 -9.87 -9.71 22.39
N THR A 25 -10.65 -9.19 21.43
CA THR A 25 -10.92 -9.88 20.16
C THR A 25 -10.06 -9.35 19.01
N ILE A 26 -10.31 -8.11 18.60
CA ILE A 26 -9.68 -7.49 17.43
C ILE A 26 -8.29 -6.98 17.79
N GLY A 27 -8.12 -6.33 18.94
CA GLY A 27 -6.83 -5.84 19.43
C GLY A 27 -5.82 -6.98 19.57
N ALA A 28 -6.18 -8.03 20.31
CA ALA A 28 -5.34 -9.21 20.49
C ALA A 28 -5.01 -9.94 19.17
N ARG A 29 -5.89 -9.88 18.15
CA ARG A 29 -5.56 -10.44 16.83
C ARG A 29 -4.51 -9.59 16.11
N LYS A 30 -4.65 -8.26 16.10
CA LYS A 30 -3.67 -7.35 15.49
C LYS A 30 -2.30 -7.51 16.12
N GLU A 31 -2.26 -7.56 17.45
CA GLU A 31 -1.03 -7.76 18.20
C GLU A 31 -0.37 -9.10 17.83
N ARG A 32 -1.14 -10.20 17.78
CA ARG A 32 -0.61 -11.50 17.33
C ARG A 32 -0.06 -11.48 15.90
N VAL A 33 -0.72 -10.78 14.97
CA VAL A 33 -0.23 -10.61 13.59
C VAL A 33 1.09 -9.83 13.58
N LYS A 34 1.15 -8.70 14.30
CA LYS A 34 2.35 -7.87 14.42
C LYS A 34 3.52 -8.66 14.99
N THR A 35 3.32 -9.32 16.14
CA THR A 35 4.35 -10.15 16.77
C THR A 35 4.78 -11.32 15.89
N CYS A 36 3.85 -11.93 15.15
CA CYS A 36 4.18 -13.00 14.21
C CYS A 36 5.09 -12.51 13.08
N ASN A 37 4.79 -11.35 12.47
CA ASN A 37 5.63 -10.73 11.44
C ASN A 37 7.01 -10.35 11.98
N GLU A 38 7.08 -9.72 13.15
CA GLU A 38 8.34 -9.36 13.80
C GLU A 38 9.21 -10.60 14.07
N LYS A 39 8.60 -11.67 14.60
CA LYS A 39 9.31 -12.92 14.88
C LYS A 39 9.74 -13.68 13.63
N LEU A 40 8.95 -13.61 12.55
CA LEU A 40 9.34 -14.14 11.24
C LEU A 40 10.60 -13.44 10.73
N ILE A 41 10.58 -12.10 10.71
CA ILE A 41 11.70 -11.29 10.25
C ILE A 41 12.94 -11.55 11.13
N GLU A 42 12.78 -11.53 12.46
CA GLU A 42 13.88 -11.81 13.41
C GLU A 42 14.50 -13.19 13.17
N THR A 43 13.67 -14.22 12.99
CA THR A 43 14.14 -15.60 12.78
C THR A 43 14.96 -15.71 11.49
N ILE A 44 14.46 -15.17 10.38
CA ILE A 44 15.15 -15.26 9.09
C ILE A 44 16.43 -14.40 9.12
N LEU A 45 16.34 -13.17 9.62
CA LEU A 45 17.49 -12.26 9.73
C LEU A 45 18.62 -12.88 10.56
N ARG A 46 18.29 -13.47 11.71
CA ARG A 46 19.27 -14.16 12.57
C ARG A 46 19.98 -15.28 11.83
N ARG A 47 19.25 -16.11 11.08
CA ARG A 47 19.82 -17.22 10.32
C ARG A 47 20.71 -16.73 9.17
N ILE A 48 20.32 -15.68 8.47
CA ILE A 48 21.13 -15.10 7.39
C ILE A 48 22.47 -14.59 7.94
N ILE A 49 22.43 -13.82 9.02
CA ILE A 49 23.62 -13.17 9.58
C ILE A 49 24.52 -14.17 10.31
N LEU A 50 23.97 -14.98 11.23
CA LEU A 50 24.77 -15.83 12.11
C LEU A 50 25.07 -17.20 11.51
N GLU A 51 24.11 -17.80 10.80
CA GLU A 51 24.21 -19.16 10.27
C GLU A 51 24.63 -19.17 8.79
N LYS A 52 24.84 -17.99 8.18
CA LYS A 52 25.09 -17.83 6.74
C LYS A 52 24.02 -18.53 5.87
N TYR A 53 22.79 -18.57 6.36
CA TYR A 53 21.67 -19.20 5.67
C TYR A 53 21.43 -18.51 4.31
N ASN A 54 21.24 -19.30 3.25
CA ASN A 54 20.88 -18.82 1.93
C ASN A 54 19.36 -18.97 1.72
N PRO A 55 18.57 -17.89 1.86
CA PRO A 55 17.12 -17.97 1.79
C PRO A 55 16.63 -18.45 0.42
N LYS A 56 15.52 -19.17 0.40
CA LYS A 56 14.75 -19.50 -0.82
C LYS A 56 13.30 -19.05 -0.63
N LYS A 57 12.64 -18.57 -1.68
CA LYS A 57 11.24 -18.11 -1.58
C LYS A 57 10.31 -19.19 -1.03
N ASP A 58 10.49 -20.44 -1.45
CA ASP A 58 9.71 -21.59 -0.95
C ASP A 58 9.91 -21.86 0.55
N ASP A 59 11.13 -21.66 1.06
CA ASP A 59 11.43 -21.84 2.48
C ASP A 59 10.78 -20.72 3.31
N VAL A 60 10.84 -19.48 2.83
CA VAL A 60 10.16 -18.33 3.45
C VAL A 60 8.66 -18.56 3.48
N LYS A 61 8.07 -19.00 2.37
CA LYS A 61 6.65 -19.35 2.29
C LYS A 61 6.27 -20.40 3.34
N ARG A 62 6.99 -21.53 3.39
CA ARG A 62 6.74 -22.59 4.39
C ARG A 62 6.88 -22.07 5.83
N LEU A 63 7.82 -21.17 6.07
CA LEU A 63 8.00 -20.55 7.38
C LEU A 63 6.83 -19.64 7.75
N ILE A 64 6.30 -18.86 6.81
CA ILE A 64 5.07 -18.07 6.99
C ILE A 64 3.91 -19.00 7.36
N GLU A 65 3.74 -20.12 6.64
CA GLU A 65 2.66 -21.07 6.93
C GLU A 65 2.78 -21.68 8.33
N GLY A 66 3.99 -22.08 8.72
CA GLY A 66 4.26 -22.63 10.05
C GLY A 66 3.99 -21.61 11.15
N LYS A 67 4.52 -20.39 11.01
CA LYS A 67 4.34 -19.33 12.00
C LYS A 67 2.90 -18.84 12.09
N ALA A 68 2.17 -18.82 10.98
CA ALA A 68 0.74 -18.50 11.00
C ALA A 68 -0.05 -19.47 11.90
N ARG A 69 0.30 -20.76 11.89
CA ARG A 69 -0.32 -21.78 12.77
C ARG A 69 0.06 -21.55 14.23
N ASP A 70 1.34 -21.34 14.52
CA ASP A 70 1.84 -21.10 15.90
C ASP A 70 1.11 -19.92 16.56
N TYR A 71 0.91 -18.82 15.81
CA TYR A 71 0.28 -17.60 16.31
C TYR A 71 -1.26 -17.58 16.15
N LYS A 72 -1.85 -18.64 15.60
CA LYS A 72 -3.30 -18.78 15.32
C LYS A 72 -3.84 -17.60 14.50
N VAL A 73 -3.13 -17.25 13.43
CA VAL A 73 -3.48 -16.19 12.46
C VAL A 73 -3.61 -16.78 11.06
N LYS A 74 -4.26 -16.05 10.13
CA LYS A 74 -4.36 -16.51 8.74
C LYS A 74 -3.10 -16.06 7.99
N GLN A 75 -2.60 -16.89 7.07
CA GLN A 75 -1.42 -16.57 6.26
C GLN A 75 -1.56 -15.24 5.52
N LYS A 76 -2.75 -14.97 4.98
CA LYS A 76 -3.07 -13.71 4.28
C LYS A 76 -3.05 -12.46 5.15
N ASP A 77 -3.03 -12.61 6.48
CA ASP A 77 -2.90 -11.48 7.41
C ASP A 77 -1.42 -11.14 7.67
N LEU A 78 -0.48 -11.99 7.23
CA LEU A 78 0.97 -11.80 7.37
C LEU A 78 1.56 -11.13 6.12
N LEU A 79 2.79 -10.64 6.25
CA LEU A 79 3.56 -10.10 5.12
C LEU A 79 3.82 -11.17 4.06
N SER A 80 3.79 -10.77 2.79
CA SER A 80 4.18 -11.66 1.67
C SER A 80 5.66 -11.99 1.70
N GLU A 81 6.06 -13.02 0.96
CA GLU A 81 7.47 -13.44 0.85
C GLU A 81 8.35 -12.28 0.40
N ASP A 82 7.91 -11.52 -0.62
CA ASP A 82 8.64 -10.37 -1.14
C ASP A 82 8.70 -9.21 -0.12
N GLN A 83 7.62 -8.97 0.63
CA GLN A 83 7.62 -7.95 1.68
C GLN A 83 8.61 -8.30 2.79
N ILE A 84 8.63 -9.56 3.25
CA ILE A 84 9.57 -10.03 4.27
C ILE A 84 11.01 -9.90 3.78
N LEU A 85 11.30 -10.35 2.55
CA LEU A 85 12.65 -10.26 1.97
C LEU A 85 13.11 -8.81 1.83
N ASN A 86 12.23 -7.89 1.39
CA ASN A 86 12.53 -6.46 1.33
C ASN A 86 12.81 -5.87 2.71
N THR A 87 11.99 -6.18 3.72
CA THR A 87 12.24 -5.70 5.09
C THR A 87 13.57 -6.20 5.64
N ILE A 88 13.93 -7.45 5.37
CA ILE A 88 15.22 -8.02 5.76
C ILE A 88 16.36 -7.31 5.04
N TYR A 89 16.24 -7.10 3.72
CA TYR A 89 17.22 -6.36 2.93
C TYR A 89 17.47 -4.98 3.53
N THR A 90 16.41 -4.20 3.79
CA THR A 90 16.52 -2.87 4.39
C THR A 90 17.18 -2.94 5.76
N ARG A 91 16.77 -3.89 6.62
CA ARG A 91 17.38 -4.05 7.94
C ARG A 91 18.86 -4.41 7.89
N ILE A 92 19.32 -5.20 6.92
CA ILE A 92 20.76 -5.52 6.78
C ILE A 92 21.52 -4.30 6.26
N PHE A 93 20.95 -3.59 5.28
CA PHE A 93 21.56 -2.41 4.69
C PHE A 93 21.73 -1.27 5.70
N GLU A 94 20.72 -1.02 6.54
CA GLU A 94 20.71 0.04 7.56
C GLU A 94 21.43 -0.36 8.86
N ASN A 95 21.83 -1.62 9.03
CA ASN A 95 22.44 -2.06 10.27
C ASN A 95 23.94 -1.72 10.31
N ASP A 96 24.29 -0.76 11.16
CA ASP A 96 25.67 -0.29 11.39
C ASP A 96 26.52 -1.25 12.23
N LEU A 97 25.92 -2.26 12.85
CA LEU A 97 26.62 -3.27 13.67
C LEU A 97 27.22 -4.42 12.83
N ILE A 98 26.97 -4.45 11.52
CA ILE A 98 27.50 -5.44 10.59
C ILE A 98 28.65 -4.79 9.81
N SER A 99 29.77 -5.50 9.65
CA SER A 99 30.89 -4.96 8.85
C SER A 99 30.48 -4.76 7.39
N GLN A 100 31.10 -3.81 6.70
CA GLN A 100 30.77 -3.52 5.30
C GLN A 100 30.89 -4.77 4.40
N GLU A 101 31.94 -5.57 4.58
CA GLU A 101 32.14 -6.83 3.85
C GLU A 101 30.99 -7.84 4.09
N GLN A 102 30.56 -8.01 5.35
CA GLN A 102 29.45 -8.90 5.68
C GLN A 102 28.11 -8.36 5.15
N ARG A 103 27.92 -7.04 5.15
CA ARG A 103 26.74 -6.39 4.59
C ARG A 103 26.64 -6.66 3.10
N ASP A 104 27.73 -6.46 2.36
CA ASP A 104 27.79 -6.67 0.91
C ASP A 104 27.55 -8.14 0.55
N GLU A 105 28.17 -9.08 1.28
CA GLU A 105 27.95 -10.52 1.09
C GLU A 105 26.48 -10.92 1.31
N ASN A 106 25.85 -10.42 2.39
CA ASN A 106 24.46 -10.76 2.69
C ASN A 106 23.48 -10.11 1.70
N ILE A 107 23.76 -8.89 1.25
CA ILE A 107 22.99 -8.20 0.22
C ILE A 107 23.06 -8.95 -1.10
N GLU A 108 24.25 -9.41 -1.50
CA GLU A 108 24.42 -10.18 -2.74
C GLU A 108 23.57 -11.46 -2.71
N ARG A 109 23.59 -12.21 -1.61
CA ARG A 109 22.74 -13.41 -1.43
C ARG A 109 21.25 -13.10 -1.55
N LEU A 110 20.79 -12.00 -0.96
CA LEU A 110 19.38 -11.57 -1.07
C LEU A 110 19.04 -11.06 -2.47
N SER A 111 19.97 -10.38 -3.15
CA SER A 111 19.79 -9.81 -4.49
C SER A 111 19.42 -10.88 -5.53
N ALA A 112 19.99 -12.09 -5.39
CA ALA A 112 19.70 -13.23 -6.26
C ALA A 112 18.23 -13.67 -6.21
N LEU A 113 17.52 -13.41 -5.10
CA LEU A 113 16.10 -13.77 -4.91
C LEU A 113 15.13 -12.73 -5.50
N PHE A 114 15.61 -11.51 -5.76
CA PHE A 114 14.84 -10.47 -6.43
C PHE A 114 14.95 -10.55 -7.95
N VAL A 115 15.77 -11.47 -8.48
CA VAL A 115 15.81 -11.77 -9.91
C VAL A 115 14.48 -12.42 -10.30
N VAL A 116 13.64 -11.63 -10.93
CA VAL A 116 12.31 -12.02 -11.39
C VAL A 116 12.44 -13.17 -12.38
N GLU A 117 12.01 -14.38 -11.98
CA GLU A 117 11.54 -15.35 -12.97
C GLU A 117 10.48 -14.63 -13.81
N LYS A 118 10.67 -14.55 -15.13
CA LYS A 118 9.72 -14.01 -16.12
C LYS A 118 8.41 -14.82 -16.18
N LYS A 119 7.84 -15.20 -15.05
CA LYS A 119 6.42 -15.52 -14.97
C LYS A 119 5.66 -14.21 -14.85
N GLN A 120 4.74 -14.05 -15.80
CA GLN A 120 3.77 -12.98 -15.90
C GLN A 120 3.49 -12.37 -14.52
N ILE A 121 3.81 -11.08 -14.39
CA ILE A 121 3.33 -10.23 -13.30
C ILE A 121 1.81 -10.13 -13.50
N ASN A 122 1.11 -11.21 -13.16
CA ASN A 122 -0.33 -11.28 -13.11
C ASN A 122 -0.74 -10.44 -11.90
N GLN A 123 -1.38 -9.30 -12.17
CA GLN A 123 -2.65 -8.80 -11.60
C GLN A 123 -2.96 -8.94 -10.08
N ASP A 124 -2.18 -9.63 -9.26
CA ASP A 124 -2.49 -9.94 -7.86
C ASP A 124 -2.25 -8.74 -6.92
N LEU A 125 -1.30 -7.86 -7.25
CA LEU A 125 -1.18 -6.58 -6.57
C LEU A 125 -2.43 -5.72 -6.84
N ASP A 126 -2.93 -5.68 -8.07
CA ASP A 126 -4.15 -4.94 -8.43
C ASP A 126 -5.43 -5.50 -7.78
N ILE A 127 -5.54 -6.83 -7.64
CA ILE A 127 -6.70 -7.49 -7.02
C ILE A 127 -6.77 -7.20 -5.51
N SER A 128 -5.63 -7.05 -4.82
CA SER A 128 -5.61 -6.76 -3.38
C SER A 128 -6.10 -5.34 -3.04
N PHE A 129 -5.71 -4.34 -3.83
CA PHE A 129 -6.12 -2.93 -3.64
C PHE A 129 -7.56 -2.67 -4.09
N LEU A 130 -8.01 -3.27 -5.19
CA LEU A 130 -9.41 -3.16 -5.64
C LEU A 130 -10.38 -3.86 -4.68
N ASN A 131 -10.02 -5.05 -4.17
CA ASN A 131 -10.86 -5.76 -3.20
C ASN A 131 -10.99 -5.03 -1.87
N ASN A 132 -9.94 -4.35 -1.38
CA ASN A 132 -10.03 -3.65 -0.10
C ASN A 132 -10.99 -2.45 -0.14
N LYS A 133 -11.04 -1.72 -1.26
CA LYS A 133 -11.96 -0.60 -1.48
C LYS A 133 -13.41 -1.05 -1.61
N ASP A 134 -13.65 -2.11 -2.37
CA ASP A 134 -14.99 -2.70 -2.50
C ASP A 134 -15.46 -3.31 -1.18
N ARG A 135 -14.56 -3.89 -0.41
CA ARG A 135 -14.87 -4.44 0.91
C ARG A 135 -15.17 -3.35 1.94
N THR A 136 -14.50 -2.21 1.90
CA THR A 136 -14.83 -1.06 2.77
C THR A 136 -16.15 -0.42 2.39
N ARG A 137 -16.43 -0.24 1.09
CA ARG A 137 -17.71 0.30 0.63
C ARG A 137 -18.87 -0.65 0.91
N LYS A 138 -18.69 -1.95 0.64
CA LYS A 138 -19.66 -2.99 1.02
C LYS A 138 -19.88 -3.00 2.52
N PHE A 139 -18.83 -2.90 3.33
CA PHE A 139 -18.94 -2.89 4.79
C PHE A 139 -19.64 -1.64 5.34
N ILE A 140 -19.34 -0.45 4.80
CA ILE A 140 -20.06 0.78 5.18
C ILE A 140 -21.53 0.63 4.79
N ASN A 141 -21.83 0.15 3.59
CA ASN A 141 -23.20 -0.14 3.18
C ASN A 141 -23.87 -1.19 4.08
N THR A 142 -23.16 -2.24 4.50
CA THR A 142 -23.69 -3.24 5.43
C THR A 142 -23.99 -2.64 6.80
N ILE A 143 -23.14 -1.75 7.32
CA ILE A 143 -23.41 -1.02 8.56
C ILE A 143 -24.62 -0.10 8.38
N THR A 144 -24.71 0.65 7.28
CA THR A 144 -25.86 1.52 7.01
C THR A 144 -27.15 0.71 6.91
N ILE A 145 -27.13 -0.46 6.27
CA ILE A 145 -28.28 -1.38 6.18
C ILE A 145 -28.62 -1.93 7.57
N LEU A 146 -27.62 -2.32 8.37
CA LEU A 146 -27.83 -2.81 9.73
C LEU A 146 -28.44 -1.73 10.63
N LEU A 147 -27.96 -0.48 10.51
CA LEU A 147 -28.51 0.67 11.23
C LEU A 147 -29.92 1.01 10.79
N ALA A 148 -30.20 0.97 9.49
CA ALA A 148 -31.54 1.15 8.96
C ALA A 148 -32.47 0.03 9.46
N PHE A 149 -31.99 -1.21 9.52
CA PHE A 149 -32.73 -2.33 10.06
C PHE A 149 -33.01 -2.14 11.55
N ILE A 150 -31.99 -1.89 12.37
CA ILE A 150 -32.15 -1.62 13.82
C ILE A 150 -33.12 -0.45 14.05
N SER A 151 -32.99 0.65 13.30
CA SER A 151 -33.89 1.79 13.42
C SER A 151 -35.34 1.44 13.04
N THR A 152 -35.53 0.61 12.02
CA THR A 152 -36.85 0.16 11.59
C THR A 152 -37.45 -0.82 12.59
N THR A 153 -36.65 -1.77 13.11
CA THR A 153 -37.10 -2.73 14.13
C THR A 153 -37.46 -2.02 15.42
N VAL A 154 -36.69 -1.02 15.84
CA VAL A 154 -37.04 -0.19 17.00
C VAL A 154 -38.32 0.59 16.72
N GLY A 155 -38.48 1.21 15.55
CA GLY A 155 -39.71 1.93 15.20
C GLY A 155 -40.95 1.02 15.17
N VAL A 156 -40.85 -0.17 14.59
CA VAL A 156 -41.93 -1.16 14.54
C VAL A 156 -42.22 -1.72 15.94
N LEU A 157 -41.20 -2.00 16.76
CA LEU A 157 -41.39 -2.43 18.13
C LEU A 157 -42.11 -1.34 18.96
N VAL A 158 -41.73 -0.07 18.80
CA VAL A 158 -42.41 1.05 19.46
C VAL A 158 -43.89 1.12 19.11
N VAL A 159 -44.21 1.06 17.81
CA VAL A 159 -45.60 1.20 17.33
C VAL A 159 -46.43 -0.06 17.61
N SER A 160 -45.83 -1.26 17.52
CA SER A 160 -46.56 -2.52 17.69
C SER A 160 -46.82 -2.86 19.15
N PHE A 161 -45.88 -2.55 20.05
CA PHE A 161 -46.11 -2.81 21.48
C PHE A 161 -47.19 -1.90 22.06
N ASP A 162 -47.32 -0.66 21.60
CA ASP A 162 -48.40 0.27 21.97
C ASP A 162 -49.79 -0.30 21.62
N SER A 163 -49.87 -1.17 20.61
CA SER A 163 -51.13 -1.79 20.15
C SER A 163 -51.50 -3.12 20.80
N VAL A 164 -50.58 -3.82 21.50
CA VAL A 164 -50.79 -5.21 21.96
C VAL A 164 -50.74 -5.38 23.48
N PHE A 165 -50.07 -4.49 24.22
CA PHE A 165 -50.01 -4.55 25.68
C PHE A 165 -50.33 -3.16 26.25
N SER A 166 -50.99 -3.07 27.40
CA SER A 166 -51.10 -1.82 28.15
C SER A 166 -49.72 -1.51 28.75
N VAL A 167 -48.87 -0.85 27.96
CA VAL A 167 -47.42 -0.68 28.18
C VAL A 167 -47.08 0.53 29.04
N ASP A 168 -47.79 0.77 30.14
CA ASP A 168 -47.52 1.97 30.96
C ASP A 168 -46.19 1.90 31.74
N LYS A 169 -45.49 0.75 31.74
CA LYS A 169 -44.23 0.56 32.50
C LYS A 169 -43.00 0.11 31.70
N ILE A 170 -43.18 -0.46 30.50
CA ILE A 170 -42.04 -0.95 29.68
C ILE A 170 -41.59 0.13 28.68
N PHE A 171 -42.47 1.05 28.29
CA PHE A 171 -42.15 2.29 27.57
C PHE A 171 -42.01 3.49 28.51
N ASP A 172 -41.36 3.30 29.66
CA ASP A 172 -40.78 4.48 30.29
C ASP A 172 -39.80 5.06 29.27
N SER A 173 -40.09 6.25 28.77
CA SER A 173 -39.32 6.93 27.71
C SER A 173 -37.82 6.94 28.03
N ASN A 174 -37.50 6.91 29.32
CA ASN A 174 -36.17 6.78 29.87
C ASN A 174 -35.45 5.47 29.48
N ILE A 175 -36.11 4.31 29.52
CA ILE A 175 -35.51 3.02 29.15
C ILE A 175 -35.19 3.02 27.65
N LEU A 176 -36.12 3.51 26.83
CA LEU A 176 -35.95 3.57 25.39
C LEU A 176 -34.84 4.54 24.98
N VAL A 177 -34.78 5.72 25.60
CA VAL A 177 -33.69 6.69 25.42
C VAL A 177 -32.35 6.11 25.86
N THR A 178 -32.31 5.32 26.94
CA THR A 178 -31.08 4.66 27.40
C THR A 178 -30.57 3.62 26.41
N VAL A 179 -31.47 2.78 25.87
CA VAL A 179 -31.10 1.76 24.87
C VAL A 179 -30.61 2.42 23.58
N LEU A 180 -31.34 3.41 23.06
CA LEU A 180 -30.94 4.14 21.85
C LEU A 180 -29.64 4.93 22.05
N GLY A 181 -29.48 5.59 23.20
CA GLY A 181 -28.26 6.31 23.55
C GLY A 181 -27.05 5.38 23.65
N SER A 182 -27.23 4.18 24.21
CA SER A 182 -26.17 3.17 24.32
C SER A 182 -25.75 2.63 22.95
N ILE A 183 -26.72 2.37 22.05
CA ILE A 183 -26.45 1.95 20.67
C ILE A 183 -25.67 3.05 19.93
N ALA A 184 -26.11 4.31 20.02
CA ALA A 184 -25.44 5.45 19.39
C ALA A 184 -24.00 5.64 19.92
N ALA A 185 -23.79 5.51 21.23
CA ALA A 185 -22.47 5.59 21.85
C ALA A 185 -21.55 4.46 21.37
N ILE A 186 -22.03 3.21 21.33
CA ILE A 186 -21.26 2.06 20.82
C ILE A 186 -20.89 2.26 19.36
N ILE A 187 -21.82 2.71 18.52
CA ILE A 187 -21.54 3.00 17.10
C ILE A 187 -20.46 4.07 16.99
N THR A 188 -20.58 5.16 17.75
CA THR A 188 -19.63 6.27 17.73
C THR A 188 -18.23 5.80 18.11
N VAL A 189 -18.10 5.06 19.22
CA VAL A 189 -16.82 4.49 19.68
C VAL A 189 -16.27 3.49 18.67
N TYR A 190 -17.11 2.64 18.09
CA TYR A 190 -16.69 1.72 17.04
C TYR A 190 -16.18 2.44 15.79
N THR A 191 -16.89 3.47 15.30
CA THR A 191 -16.42 4.28 14.18
C THR A 191 -15.12 5.00 14.51
N PHE A 192 -14.98 5.55 15.71
CA PHE A 192 -13.75 6.22 16.15
C PHE A 192 -12.57 5.23 16.20
N LEU A 193 -12.72 4.08 16.86
CA LEU A 193 -11.69 3.05 16.92
C LEU A 193 -11.30 2.56 15.53
N ARG A 194 -12.26 2.43 14.62
CA ARG A 194 -11.99 2.02 13.24
C ARG A 194 -11.28 3.11 12.43
N VAL A 195 -11.63 4.37 12.63
CA VAL A 195 -10.95 5.51 11.99
C VAL A 195 -9.52 5.62 12.51
N LYS A 196 -9.33 5.51 13.82
CA LYS A 196 -8.01 5.46 14.46
C LYS A 196 -7.17 4.30 13.92
N ASP A 197 -7.75 3.10 13.89
CA ASP A 197 -7.12 1.91 13.33
C ASP A 197 -6.71 2.09 11.87
N TYR A 198 -7.53 2.80 11.09
CA TYR A 198 -7.24 3.12 9.71
C TYR A 198 -6.06 4.10 9.61
N GLN A 199 -6.04 5.14 10.44
CA GLN A 199 -4.94 6.11 10.51
C GLN A 199 -3.62 5.44 10.92
N GLU A 200 -3.63 4.61 11.96
CA GLU A 200 -2.45 3.85 12.39
C GLU A 200 -1.96 2.86 11.31
N SER A 201 -2.88 2.24 10.55
CA SER A 201 -2.50 1.42 9.40
C SER A 201 -2.07 2.22 8.16
N SER A 202 -2.38 3.52 8.12
CA SER A 202 -2.01 4.43 7.02
C SER A 202 -0.68 5.15 7.29
N GLU A 203 -0.14 5.09 8.50
CA GLU A 203 1.26 5.48 8.76
C GLU A 203 2.25 4.55 8.06
N GLU A 204 1.84 3.34 7.64
CA GLU A 204 2.58 2.51 6.71
C GLU A 204 2.24 2.88 5.25
N VAL A 205 2.95 3.90 4.77
CA VAL A 205 3.09 4.35 3.38
C VAL A 205 1.83 5.03 2.80
N ASP A 206 1.94 6.34 2.61
CA ASP A 206 1.15 7.17 1.69
C ASP A 206 1.22 6.59 0.25
N LEU A 207 0.53 5.48 0.01
CA LEU A 207 0.26 4.95 -1.33
C LEU A 207 -1.05 5.58 -1.78
N PRO A 208 -1.01 6.58 -2.68
CA PRO A 208 -2.21 7.29 -3.06
C PRO A 208 -3.15 6.40 -3.89
N LYS A 209 -4.41 6.81 -3.85
CA LYS A 209 -5.61 6.07 -4.26
C LYS A 209 -5.68 5.63 -5.73
N ASN A 210 -4.75 6.06 -6.61
CA ASN A 210 -4.71 5.63 -8.02
C ASN A 210 -3.32 5.89 -8.69
N PRO A 211 -2.34 4.97 -8.57
CA PRO A 211 -1.01 5.13 -9.19
C PRO A 211 -1.05 5.23 -10.71
N TYR A 212 -1.97 4.51 -11.36
CA TYR A 212 -2.12 4.53 -12.81
C TYR A 212 -2.53 5.91 -13.34
N ARG A 213 -3.49 6.55 -12.68
CA ARG A 213 -3.96 7.88 -13.09
C ARG A 213 -2.86 8.93 -13.04
N ASP A 214 -1.98 8.85 -12.05
CA ASP A 214 -0.88 9.82 -11.90
C ASP A 214 0.19 9.58 -12.96
N HIS A 215 0.49 8.33 -13.31
CA HIS A 215 1.36 7.99 -14.44
C HIS A 215 0.84 8.57 -15.75
N VAL A 216 -0.43 8.32 -16.09
CA VAL A 216 -1.05 8.84 -17.33
C VAL A 216 -1.12 10.36 -17.34
N LYS A 217 -1.39 10.99 -16.18
CA LYS A 217 -1.37 12.45 -16.05
C LYS A 217 0.04 13.00 -16.32
N PHE A 218 1.06 12.34 -15.80
CA PHE A 218 2.46 12.72 -15.98
C PHE A 218 2.92 12.57 -17.43
N GLU A 219 2.60 11.45 -18.10
CA GLU A 219 2.87 11.27 -19.54
C GLU A 219 2.27 12.41 -20.38
N ARG A 220 1.00 12.75 -20.13
CA ARG A 220 0.34 13.88 -20.81
C ARG A 220 1.05 15.20 -20.53
N GLU A 221 1.51 15.41 -19.30
CA GLU A 221 2.26 16.60 -18.95
C GLU A 221 3.57 16.71 -19.74
N VAL A 222 4.35 15.63 -19.82
CA VAL A 222 5.59 15.56 -20.60
C VAL A 222 5.33 15.88 -22.08
N VAL A 223 4.33 15.24 -22.68
CA VAL A 223 3.97 15.48 -24.10
C VAL A 223 3.55 16.93 -24.33
N LEU A 224 2.76 17.51 -23.42
CA LEU A 224 2.37 18.92 -23.50
C LEU A 224 3.57 19.86 -23.38
N GLN A 225 4.57 19.55 -22.53
CA GLN A 225 5.79 20.36 -22.43
C GLN A 225 6.63 20.27 -23.71
N LEU A 226 6.84 19.07 -24.27
CA LEU A 226 7.54 18.89 -25.54
C LEU A 226 6.85 19.68 -26.67
N LYS A 227 5.52 19.63 -26.73
CA LYS A 227 4.73 20.41 -27.69
C LYS A 227 4.89 21.93 -27.50
N LYS A 228 4.92 22.42 -26.26
CA LYS A 228 5.15 23.85 -25.95
C LYS A 228 6.53 24.34 -26.41
N LEU A 229 7.52 23.45 -26.42
CA LEU A 229 8.87 23.73 -26.90
C LEU A 229 9.01 23.60 -28.42
N ASN A 230 7.91 23.32 -29.14
CA ASN A 230 7.91 23.03 -30.58
C ASN A 230 8.86 21.86 -30.96
N ILE A 231 9.00 20.88 -30.06
CA ILE A 231 9.72 19.65 -30.33
C ILE A 231 8.74 18.68 -30.99
N GLU A 232 9.10 18.18 -32.17
CA GLU A 232 8.30 17.18 -32.87
C GLU A 232 8.37 15.85 -32.12
N THR A 233 7.21 15.21 -31.93
CA THR A 233 7.10 13.94 -31.20
C THR A 233 6.40 12.90 -32.06
N ILE A 234 6.97 11.70 -32.10
CA ILE A 234 6.46 10.55 -32.86
C ILE A 234 6.19 9.43 -31.87
N ILE A 235 4.96 8.92 -31.84
CA ILE A 235 4.61 7.75 -31.03
C ILE A 235 4.95 6.51 -31.86
N PRO A 236 5.82 5.61 -31.38
CA PRO A 236 6.14 4.38 -32.10
C PRO A 236 4.88 3.51 -32.27
N ASN A 237 4.66 3.00 -33.49
CA ASN A 237 3.49 2.18 -33.82
C ASN A 237 3.53 0.77 -33.19
N SER A 238 4.70 0.31 -32.75
CA SER A 238 4.87 -1.00 -32.12
C SER A 238 4.98 -0.85 -30.61
N LYS A 239 4.25 -1.70 -29.88
CA LYS A 239 4.31 -1.77 -28.40
C LYS A 239 5.66 -2.31 -27.89
N ASP A 240 6.46 -2.92 -28.76
CA ASP A 240 7.72 -3.59 -28.38
C ASP A 240 8.97 -2.69 -28.50
N VAL A 241 8.77 -1.41 -28.77
CA VAL A 241 9.86 -0.46 -29.03
C VAL A 241 10.52 0.01 -27.73
N GLY A 242 10.02 -0.35 -26.55
CA GLY A 242 10.74 -0.21 -25.27
C GLY A 242 11.01 1.22 -24.79
N PHE A 243 10.50 2.23 -25.51
CA PHE A 243 10.39 3.63 -25.11
C PHE A 243 9.00 4.20 -25.48
N ASP A 244 8.55 5.25 -24.78
CA ASP A 244 7.20 5.78 -24.90
C ASP A 244 7.02 6.71 -26.12
N LEU A 245 8.03 7.48 -26.50
CA LEU A 245 8.00 8.37 -27.69
C LEU A 245 9.39 8.64 -28.27
N ILE A 246 9.43 9.13 -29.51
CA ILE A 246 10.63 9.67 -30.16
C ILE A 246 10.47 11.18 -30.26
N ALA A 247 11.44 11.93 -29.77
CA ALA A 247 11.51 13.38 -29.91
C ALA A 247 12.57 13.77 -30.94
N ILE A 248 12.30 14.80 -31.76
CA ILE A 248 13.30 15.37 -32.68
C ILE A 248 13.89 16.63 -32.05
N ILE A 249 15.09 16.52 -31.48
CA ILE A 249 15.78 17.58 -30.75
C ILE A 249 17.04 17.92 -31.53
N ASN A 250 17.25 19.20 -31.90
CA ASN A 250 18.36 19.63 -32.76
C ASN A 250 18.48 18.84 -34.09
N GLY A 251 17.37 18.32 -34.62
CA GLY A 251 17.36 17.51 -35.84
C GLY A 251 17.75 16.04 -35.63
N GLU A 252 18.10 15.64 -34.40
CA GLU A 252 18.41 14.26 -34.04
C GLU A 252 17.21 13.56 -33.44
N LYS A 253 17.06 12.26 -33.72
CA LYS A 253 16.06 11.42 -33.05
C LYS A 253 16.56 11.08 -31.66
N VAL A 254 15.73 11.33 -30.65
CA VAL A 254 15.99 11.01 -29.25
C VAL A 254 14.88 10.09 -28.75
N ALA A 255 15.25 8.92 -28.22
CA ALA A 255 14.29 8.00 -27.61
C ALA A 255 13.93 8.52 -26.22
N VAL A 256 12.63 8.67 -25.93
CA VAL A 256 12.14 9.24 -24.67
C VAL A 256 11.32 8.20 -23.93
N GLU A 257 11.78 7.86 -22.74
CA GLU A 257 11.10 6.97 -21.80
C GLU A 257 10.54 7.81 -20.64
N ILE A 258 9.25 7.74 -20.39
CA ILE A 258 8.57 8.50 -19.35
C ILE A 258 8.35 7.59 -18.15
N LYS A 259 8.82 8.00 -16.98
CA LYS A 259 8.63 7.24 -15.74
C LYS A 259 8.23 8.16 -14.61
N TYR A 260 7.05 7.89 -14.04
CA TYR A 260 6.58 8.57 -12.85
C TYR A 260 6.94 7.76 -11.60
N TRP A 261 7.85 8.30 -10.78
CA TRP A 261 8.26 7.70 -9.50
C TRP A 261 7.96 8.66 -8.37
N ARG A 262 7.14 8.24 -7.40
CA ARG A 262 6.86 9.10 -6.23
C ARG A 262 7.99 9.11 -5.21
N LEU A 263 8.65 7.97 -5.09
CA LEU A 263 9.80 7.76 -4.23
C LEU A 263 10.98 7.37 -5.12
N ARG A 264 12.19 7.53 -4.58
CA ARG A 264 13.41 7.10 -5.26
C ARG A 264 13.26 5.62 -5.70
N PRO A 265 13.35 5.30 -7.00
CA PRO A 265 13.27 3.92 -7.44
C PRO A 265 14.50 3.14 -6.95
N PRO A 266 14.36 1.83 -6.66
CA PRO A 266 15.50 0.97 -6.44
C PRO A 266 16.44 1.00 -7.65
N PHE A 267 17.75 1.05 -7.42
CA PHE A 267 18.75 1.16 -8.50
C PHE A 267 18.68 0.02 -9.51
N VAL A 268 18.30 -1.18 -9.07
CA VAL A 268 18.10 -2.35 -9.96
C VAL A 268 17.02 -2.06 -11.00
N PHE A 269 15.92 -1.44 -10.58
CA PHE A 269 14.82 -1.07 -11.49
C PHE A 269 15.26 -0.01 -12.49
N LEU A 270 15.98 1.02 -12.03
CA LEU A 270 16.54 2.03 -12.92
C LEU A 270 17.48 1.40 -13.96
N ARG A 271 18.38 0.52 -13.55
CA ARG A 271 19.30 -0.17 -14.46
C ARG A 271 18.56 -1.02 -15.50
N GLN A 272 17.45 -1.65 -15.12
CA GLN A 272 16.59 -2.38 -16.07
C GLN A 272 15.96 -1.44 -17.10
N VAL A 273 15.46 -0.27 -16.67
CA VAL A 273 14.90 0.74 -17.57
C VAL A 273 15.97 1.23 -18.55
N LEU A 274 17.16 1.57 -18.06
CA LEU A 274 18.28 2.02 -18.89
C LEU A 274 18.72 0.94 -19.90
N ASN A 275 18.90 -0.30 -19.47
CA ASN A 275 19.27 -1.41 -20.35
C ASN A 275 18.20 -1.68 -21.42
N ARG A 276 16.91 -1.58 -21.06
CA ARG A 276 15.80 -1.74 -22.00
C ARG A 276 15.77 -0.62 -23.02
N LEU A 277 15.93 0.63 -22.57
CA LEU A 277 15.99 1.80 -23.42
C LEU A 277 17.14 1.68 -24.41
N LYS A 278 18.35 1.36 -23.93
CA LYS A 278 19.53 1.12 -24.76
C LYS A 278 19.29 0.06 -25.83
N SER A 279 18.85 -1.13 -25.43
CA SER A 279 18.58 -2.22 -26.38
C SER A 279 17.55 -1.83 -27.45
N SER A 280 16.64 -0.92 -27.12
CA SER A 280 15.63 -0.44 -28.05
C SER A 280 16.15 0.67 -28.96
N MET A 281 16.99 1.57 -28.42
CA MET A 281 17.73 2.56 -29.19
C MET A 281 18.60 1.89 -30.26
N ASP A 282 19.32 0.81 -29.90
CA ASP A 282 20.16 0.06 -30.83
C ASP A 282 19.36 -0.54 -32.00
N LYS A 283 18.15 -1.06 -31.72
CA LYS A 283 17.25 -1.62 -32.74
C LYS A 283 16.74 -0.56 -33.72
N GLU A 284 16.38 0.60 -33.20
CA GLU A 284 15.82 1.72 -33.98
C GLU A 284 16.89 2.66 -34.55
N ARG A 285 18.18 2.35 -34.34
CA ARG A 285 19.34 3.17 -34.74
C ARG A 285 19.26 4.60 -34.20
N ILE A 286 18.83 4.75 -32.95
CA ILE A 286 18.75 6.02 -32.24
C ILE A 286 20.02 6.18 -31.39
N THR A 287 20.70 7.32 -31.53
CA THR A 287 22.00 7.56 -30.88
C THR A 287 21.86 8.08 -29.45
N ARG A 288 20.76 8.75 -29.11
CA ARG A 288 20.54 9.40 -27.81
C ARG A 288 19.22 8.98 -27.14
N GLY A 289 19.26 8.74 -25.84
CA GLY A 289 18.13 8.38 -25.01
C GLY A 289 17.88 9.40 -23.90
N LEU A 290 16.64 9.51 -23.47
CA LEU A 290 16.21 10.43 -22.43
C LEU A 290 15.18 9.75 -21.54
N VAL A 291 15.45 9.66 -20.24
CA VAL A 291 14.49 9.19 -19.24
C VAL A 291 13.92 10.41 -18.53
N VAL A 292 12.63 10.66 -18.70
CA VAL A 292 11.93 11.80 -18.07
C VAL A 292 11.22 11.35 -16.81
N THR A 293 11.54 12.00 -15.70
CA THR A 293 10.96 11.71 -14.39
C THR A 293 10.33 12.96 -13.78
N ASN A 294 9.50 12.78 -12.76
CA ASN A 294 8.95 13.90 -12.00
C ASN A 294 9.99 14.52 -11.05
N ASP A 295 11.00 13.75 -10.65
CA ASP A 295 12.14 14.16 -9.83
C ASP A 295 13.34 13.26 -10.14
N LYS A 296 14.55 13.80 -10.07
CA LYS A 296 15.81 13.08 -10.27
C LYS A 296 16.22 12.22 -9.09
N PHE A 297 15.78 12.53 -7.87
CA PHE A 297 16.18 11.81 -6.64
C PHE A 297 17.70 11.66 -6.42
N GLY A 298 18.53 12.54 -7.01
CA GLY A 298 20.00 12.43 -7.02
C GLY A 298 20.47 11.08 -7.60
N LEU A 299 19.86 10.64 -8.70
CA LEU A 299 20.22 9.41 -9.41
C LEU A 299 21.41 9.63 -10.37
N ASP A 300 21.51 10.84 -10.92
CA ASP A 300 22.58 11.31 -11.81
C ASP A 300 23.96 11.33 -11.15
N GLU A 301 24.04 11.66 -9.85
CA GLU A 301 25.32 11.70 -9.12
C GLU A 301 25.85 10.31 -8.72
N LYS A 302 24.96 9.33 -8.57
CA LYS A 302 25.29 8.02 -7.97
C LYS A 302 25.40 6.88 -8.96
N LEU A 303 24.82 7.01 -10.15
CA LEU A 303 24.93 6.01 -11.20
C LEU A 303 25.93 6.51 -12.26
N LYS A 304 26.84 5.64 -12.69
CA LYS A 304 27.51 5.82 -13.97
C LYS A 304 26.48 5.55 -15.06
N ILE A 305 25.75 6.60 -15.45
CA ILE A 305 24.85 6.54 -16.59
C ILE A 305 25.73 6.49 -17.84
N GLU A 306 25.35 5.67 -18.82
CA GLU A 306 26.08 5.59 -20.08
C GLU A 306 26.01 6.93 -20.82
N ASP A 307 27.08 7.31 -21.52
CA ASP A 307 27.28 8.65 -22.11
C ASP A 307 26.18 9.10 -23.09
N ASN A 308 25.30 8.20 -23.52
CA ASN A 308 24.26 8.44 -24.51
C ASN A 308 22.82 8.44 -23.95
N ILE A 309 22.63 8.25 -22.64
CA ILE A 309 21.30 8.31 -22.00
C ILE A 309 21.32 9.37 -20.90
N ASP A 310 20.44 10.36 -21.00
CA ASP A 310 20.28 11.38 -19.97
C ASP A 310 19.04 11.08 -19.11
N ILE A 311 19.15 11.24 -17.78
CA ILE A 311 17.99 11.26 -16.88
C ILE A 311 17.69 12.71 -16.55
N ILE A 312 16.50 13.18 -16.89
CA ILE A 312 16.07 14.55 -16.60
C ILE A 312 14.76 14.57 -15.84
N ASP A 313 14.58 15.60 -15.01
CA ASP A 313 13.26 15.86 -14.43
C ASP A 313 12.39 16.73 -15.35
N ILE A 314 11.11 16.84 -15.01
CA ILE A 314 10.14 17.67 -15.73
C ILE A 314 10.48 19.17 -15.69
N LYS A 315 11.30 19.64 -14.75
CA LYS A 315 11.70 21.06 -14.65
C LYS A 315 12.80 21.36 -15.66
N GLU A 316 13.79 20.48 -15.75
CA GLU A 316 14.86 20.53 -16.75
C GLU A 316 14.32 20.38 -18.17
N LEU A 317 13.32 19.51 -18.36
CA LEU A 317 12.64 19.38 -19.66
C LEU A 317 12.09 20.72 -20.15
N LYS A 318 11.60 21.60 -19.26
CA LYS A 318 11.08 22.94 -19.65
C LYS A 318 12.17 23.88 -20.16
N THR A 319 13.42 23.60 -19.84
CA THR A 319 14.58 24.42 -20.24
C THR A 319 15.31 23.86 -21.45
N LEU A 320 14.87 22.71 -21.98
CA LEU A 320 15.47 22.09 -23.14
C LEU A 320 15.33 23.03 -24.35
N LYS A 321 16.46 23.43 -24.93
CA LYS A 321 16.47 24.21 -26.16
C LYS A 321 16.26 23.29 -27.36
N LYS A 322 15.55 23.81 -28.35
CA LYS A 322 15.33 23.18 -29.65
C LYS A 322 16.64 22.79 -30.29
#